data_AF-X1QG83-F1
#
_entry.id   AF-X1QG83-F1
#
_cell.length_a   1.000
_cell.length_b   1.000
_cell.length_c   1.000
_cell.angle_alpha   90.00
_cell.angle_beta   90.00
_cell.angle_gamma   90.00
#
_symmetry.space_group_name_H-M   'P 1'
#
loop_
_entity.id
_entity.type
_entity.pdbx_description
1 polymer ?
#
loop_
_entity_poly.entity_id
_entity_poly.type
_entity_poly.pdbx_seq_one_letter_code
_entity_poly.pdbx_strand_id
1 'polypeptide(L)'
;EYELGVIPAPPKKNNKGGGWGSYFTYNIGGQAVEMPLMMGQTWPAGTVTVWNDTTHLYVRYDTADSGWEMAVTHVYVGMDPPPKLAPGQFPYKHEPVTPLLTEDLYKIPLDGLSGEVYIAAHAEGTDRETGWAMSEGRKVKIELHLQQIEDPDWPGDPQLKWWPTNIFQGDQCTFDIEFSLDKDS
;
A
#
# COMPACT_ATOMS: atom_id res chain seq x y z
N GLU A 1 -1.67 -21.95 3.50
CA GLU A 1 -2.12 -21.87 2.10
C GLU A 1 -3.08 -20.69 2.04
N TYR A 2 -2.69 -19.63 1.32
CA TYR A 2 -3.49 -18.40 1.19
C TYR A 2 -3.89 -18.26 -0.27
N GLU A 3 -5.18 -18.34 -0.58
CA GLU A 3 -5.69 -17.96 -1.90
C GLU A 3 -5.96 -16.46 -1.93
N LEU A 4 -5.29 -15.75 -2.85
CA LEU A 4 -5.55 -14.34 -3.12
C LEU A 4 -6.61 -14.23 -4.22
N GLY A 5 -7.82 -13.85 -3.85
CA GLY A 5 -8.86 -13.45 -4.80
C GLY A 5 -8.44 -12.20 -5.58
N VAL A 6 -8.87 -12.11 -6.85
CA VAL A 6 -8.61 -10.96 -7.71
C VAL A 6 -9.35 -9.74 -7.14
N ILE A 7 -8.61 -8.75 -6.65
CA ILE A 7 -9.20 -7.45 -6.25
C ILE A 7 -9.65 -6.73 -7.52
N PRO A 8 -10.94 -6.38 -7.68
CA PRO A 8 -11.40 -5.60 -8.82
C PRO A 8 -10.71 -4.23 -8.81
N ALA A 9 -10.12 -3.86 -9.94
CA ALA A 9 -9.46 -2.56 -10.09
C ALA A 9 -10.47 -1.42 -9.82
N PRO A 10 -10.11 -0.42 -8.99
CA PRO A 10 -10.97 0.73 -8.80
C PRO A 10 -11.20 1.43 -10.16
N PRO A 11 -12.41 1.95 -10.41
CA PRO A 11 -12.74 2.61 -11.67
C PRO A 11 -11.79 3.79 -11.90
N LYS A 12 -11.12 3.79 -13.07
CA LYS A 12 -10.17 4.84 -13.48
C LYS A 12 -10.84 6.21 -13.38
N LYS A 13 -10.43 7.03 -12.40
CA LYS A 13 -10.69 8.48 -12.40
C LYS A 13 -9.44 9.19 -12.91
N ASN A 14 -9.64 9.97 -13.97
CA ASN A 14 -8.64 10.87 -14.54
C ASN A 14 -8.37 12.02 -13.55
N ASN A 15 -7.47 11.84 -12.59
CA ASN A 15 -7.13 12.89 -11.63
C ASN A 15 -5.69 13.37 -11.84
N LYS A 16 -5.55 14.62 -12.26
CA LYS A 16 -4.34 15.43 -12.08
C LYS A 16 -4.13 15.61 -10.57
N GLY A 17 -3.02 15.09 -10.04
CA GLY A 17 -2.64 15.16 -8.63
C GLY A 17 -2.74 13.80 -7.91
N GLY A 18 -1.81 12.88 -8.20
CA GLY A 18 -1.73 11.60 -7.51
C GLY A 18 -1.03 11.77 -6.16
N GLY A 19 -1.80 11.91 -5.08
CA GLY A 19 -1.26 11.82 -3.71
C GLY A 19 -0.85 10.39 -3.39
N TRP A 20 0.30 10.21 -2.72
CA TRP A 20 0.87 8.91 -2.34
C TRP A 20 0.24 8.31 -1.08
N GLY A 21 -1.03 8.62 -0.80
CA GLY A 21 -1.70 8.09 0.38
C GLY A 21 -1.80 6.57 0.32
N SER A 22 -1.75 5.95 1.50
CA SER A 22 -1.81 4.50 1.65
C SER A 22 -2.82 4.13 2.73
N TYR A 23 -3.33 2.90 2.64
CA TYR A 23 -4.10 2.24 3.68
C TYR A 23 -3.72 0.77 3.71
N PHE A 24 -3.99 0.12 4.84
CA PHE A 24 -3.82 -1.32 5.03
C PHE A 24 -5.08 -1.88 5.70
N THR A 25 -5.20 -3.21 5.78
CA THR A 25 -6.33 -3.85 6.45
C THR A 25 -5.92 -4.43 7.79
N TYR A 26 -6.89 -4.52 8.69
CA TYR A 26 -6.77 -5.13 10.01
C TYR A 26 -8.03 -5.95 10.29
N ASN A 27 -7.87 -7.15 10.86
CA ASN A 27 -9.01 -7.96 11.27
C ASN A 27 -9.31 -7.73 12.75
N ILE A 28 -10.53 -7.28 13.09
CA ILE A 28 -10.99 -7.11 14.46
C ILE A 28 -10.96 -8.46 15.19
N GLY A 29 -10.27 -8.50 16.33
CA GLY A 29 -9.99 -9.72 17.11
C GLY A 29 -8.75 -10.49 16.64
N GLY A 30 -8.07 -10.00 15.60
CA GLY A 30 -6.79 -10.53 15.13
C GLY A 30 -5.61 -10.10 15.99
N GLN A 31 -4.44 -10.67 15.71
CA GLN A 31 -3.19 -10.25 16.34
C GLN A 31 -2.86 -8.80 15.98
N ALA A 32 -2.17 -8.11 16.89
CA ALA A 32 -1.68 -6.76 16.61
C ALA A 32 -0.83 -6.74 15.33
N VAL A 33 -0.99 -5.69 14.54
CA VAL A 33 -0.22 -5.47 13.31
C VAL A 33 0.65 -4.24 13.45
N GLU A 34 1.84 -4.30 12.89
CA GLU A 34 2.81 -3.21 12.88
C GLU A 34 3.11 -2.84 11.43
N MET A 35 3.03 -1.54 11.14
CA MET A 35 3.29 -1.00 9.81
C MET A 35 4.36 0.08 9.91
N PRO A 36 5.41 0.04 9.08
CA PRO A 36 6.40 1.12 9.05
C PRO A 36 5.74 2.44 8.67
N LEU A 37 6.02 3.48 9.44
CA LEU A 37 5.67 4.86 9.14
C LEU A 37 6.77 5.45 8.24
N MET A 38 6.45 5.59 6.95
CA MET A 38 7.39 6.04 5.93
C MET A 38 7.21 7.53 5.65
N MET A 39 8.17 8.35 6.09
CA MET A 39 8.27 9.77 5.77
C MET A 39 8.91 9.97 4.40
N GLY A 40 8.42 10.94 3.62
CA GLY A 40 8.97 11.22 2.29
C GLY A 40 8.98 10.01 1.35
N GLN A 41 8.13 9.02 1.61
CA GLN A 41 7.99 7.75 0.89
C GLN A 41 9.17 6.75 1.05
N THR A 42 10.30 7.18 1.60
CA THR A 42 11.53 6.38 1.60
C THR A 42 12.21 6.28 2.96
N TRP A 43 11.89 7.17 3.90
CA TRP A 43 12.53 7.20 5.20
C TRP A 43 11.67 6.52 6.28
N PRO A 44 12.11 5.42 6.91
CA PRO A 44 11.41 4.84 8.05
C PRO A 44 11.59 5.76 9.27
N ALA A 45 10.52 6.44 9.68
CA ALA A 45 10.54 7.32 10.85
C ALA A 45 9.97 6.68 12.11
N GLY A 46 9.36 5.50 12.01
CA GLY A 46 8.77 4.84 13.15
C GLY A 46 7.80 3.76 12.72
N THR A 47 6.89 3.43 13.63
CA THR A 47 5.93 2.36 13.45
C THR A 47 4.53 2.83 13.81
N VAL A 48 3.55 2.35 13.07
CA VAL A 48 2.14 2.40 13.44
C VAL A 48 1.69 1.02 13.87
N THR A 49 1.30 0.86 15.12
CA THR A 49 0.79 -0.39 15.69
C THR A 49 -0.72 -0.31 15.81
N VAL A 50 -1.42 -1.33 15.33
CA VAL A 50 -2.88 -1.45 15.45
C VAL A 50 -3.25 -2.73 16.18
N TRP A 51 -4.13 -2.59 17.16
CA TRP A 51 -4.72 -3.71 17.89
C TRP A 51 -6.10 -3.32 18.42
N ASN A 52 -6.92 -4.27 18.83
CA ASN A 52 -8.19 -3.98 19.52
C ASN A 52 -8.36 -4.79 20.81
N ASP A 53 -9.14 -4.24 21.73
CA ASP A 53 -9.75 -4.98 22.83
C ASP A 53 -11.22 -5.33 22.48
N THR A 54 -12.03 -5.71 23.47
CA THR A 54 -13.44 -6.07 23.25
C THR A 54 -14.35 -4.89 22.92
N THR A 55 -13.88 -3.65 23.05
CA THR A 55 -14.66 -2.42 23.00
C THR A 55 -14.06 -1.34 22.10
N HIS A 56 -12.73 -1.30 21.92
CA HIS A 56 -12.03 -0.27 21.19
C HIS A 56 -10.93 -0.85 20.29
N LEU A 57 -10.77 -0.22 19.12
CA LEU A 57 -9.59 -0.30 18.27
C LEU A 57 -8.60 0.79 18.72
N TYR A 58 -7.32 0.43 18.73
CA TYR A 58 -6.21 1.30 19.06
C TYR A 58 -5.31 1.45 17.84
N VAL A 59 -4.92 2.68 17.54
CA VAL A 59 -3.93 3.00 16.51
C VAL A 59 -2.86 3.87 17.17
N ARG A 60 -1.66 3.32 17.35
CA ARG A 60 -0.54 3.99 18.01
C ARG A 60 0.52 4.33 16.98
N TYR A 61 0.98 5.57 17.00
CA TYR A 61 2.16 6.05 16.32
C TYR A 61 3.32 6.05 17.33
N ASP A 62 4.48 5.54 16.92
CA ASP A 62 5.70 5.57 17.71
C ASP A 62 6.89 5.93 16.82
N THR A 63 7.47 7.09 17.07
CA THR A 63 8.64 7.63 16.37
C THR A 63 9.78 7.95 17.34
N ALA A 64 9.71 7.46 18.58
CA ALA A 64 10.69 7.79 19.62
C ALA A 64 12.12 7.39 19.24
N ASP A 65 12.28 6.22 18.61
CA ASP A 65 13.59 5.68 18.22
C ASP A 65 14.28 6.49 17.11
N SER A 66 13.49 7.10 16.21
CA SER A 66 14.04 7.95 15.14
C SER A 66 14.25 9.40 15.60
N GLY A 67 13.63 9.78 16.72
CA GLY A 67 13.58 11.16 17.21
C GLY A 67 12.72 12.08 16.33
N TRP A 68 11.94 11.53 15.39
CA TRP A 68 11.07 12.33 14.53
C TRP A 68 9.86 12.83 15.31
N GLU A 69 9.55 14.11 15.16
CA GLU A 69 8.52 14.80 15.93
C GLU A 69 7.26 15.05 15.07
N MET A 70 6.12 14.55 15.54
CA MET A 70 4.80 14.71 14.92
C MET A 70 4.15 16.02 15.35
N ALA A 71 3.78 16.84 14.37
CA ALA A 71 2.97 18.04 14.56
C ALA A 71 1.47 17.78 14.29
N VAL A 72 1.17 16.81 13.43
CA VAL A 72 -0.19 16.41 13.04
C VAL A 72 -0.25 14.89 12.83
N THR A 73 -1.32 14.25 13.27
CA THR A 73 -1.63 12.85 12.96
C THR A 73 -3.08 12.74 12.52
N HIS A 74 -3.34 11.87 11.55
CA HIS A 74 -4.66 11.65 10.94
C HIS A 74 -4.91 10.16 10.75
N VAL A 75 -6.07 9.67 11.21
CA VAL A 75 -6.45 8.26 11.10
C VAL A 75 -7.83 8.13 10.45
N TYR A 76 -7.90 7.31 9.41
CA TYR A 76 -9.14 6.75 8.90
C TYR A 76 -9.29 5.32 9.39
N VAL A 77 -10.49 4.96 9.86
CA VAL A 77 -10.91 3.58 10.12
C VAL A 77 -12.31 3.40 9.54
N GLY A 78 -12.52 2.34 8.76
CA GLY A 78 -13.84 2.04 8.20
C GLY A 78 -13.97 0.60 7.72
N MET A 79 -15.22 0.17 7.51
CA MET A 79 -15.55 -1.13 6.91
C MET A 79 -15.30 -1.16 5.40
N ASP A 80 -15.14 0.00 4.78
CA ASP A 80 -14.85 0.19 3.36
C ASP A 80 -13.51 0.93 3.19
N PRO A 81 -12.83 0.79 2.04
CA PRO A 81 -11.66 1.60 1.72
C PRO A 81 -11.97 3.11 1.82
N PRO A 82 -11.01 3.95 2.25
CA PRO A 82 -11.22 5.39 2.33
C PRO A 82 -11.61 5.96 0.96
N PRO A 83 -12.71 6.71 0.84
CA PRO A 83 -13.19 7.22 -0.46
C PRO A 83 -12.24 8.26 -1.07
N LYS A 84 -11.43 8.90 -0.22
CA LYS A 84 -10.34 9.82 -0.61
C LYS A 84 -9.19 9.65 0.37
N LEU A 85 -7.97 9.68 -0.14
CA LEU A 85 -6.75 9.74 0.65
C LEU A 85 -6.35 11.20 0.88
N ALA A 86 -7.22 11.94 1.56
CA ALA A 86 -7.01 13.33 1.94
C ALA A 86 -6.99 13.40 3.48
N PRO A 87 -5.80 13.34 4.12
CA PRO A 87 -5.67 13.21 5.58
C PRO A 87 -6.52 14.18 6.40
N GLY A 88 -6.56 15.46 6.02
CA GLY A 88 -7.35 16.48 6.73
C GLY A 88 -8.88 16.28 6.66
N GLN A 89 -9.36 15.30 5.89
CA GLN A 89 -10.76 14.88 5.80
C GLN A 89 -11.04 13.58 6.57
N PHE A 90 -10.04 13.02 7.26
CA PHE A 90 -10.24 11.80 8.02
C PHE A 90 -11.06 12.06 9.30
N PRO A 91 -11.85 11.07 9.77
CA PRO A 91 -12.70 11.24 10.94
C PRO A 91 -11.93 11.47 12.25
N TYR A 92 -10.75 10.88 12.39
CA TYR A 92 -9.93 10.96 13.60
C TYR A 92 -8.66 11.76 13.32
N LYS A 93 -8.39 12.75 14.18
CA LYS A 93 -7.27 13.66 14.00
C LYS A 93 -6.83 14.37 15.26
N HIS A 94 -5.53 14.59 15.36
CA HIS A 94 -4.90 15.49 16.31
C HIS A 94 -4.10 16.52 15.50
N GLU A 95 -4.65 17.73 15.34
CA GLU A 95 -4.02 18.82 14.61
C GLU A 95 -4.45 20.20 15.15
N PRO A 96 -3.52 21.18 15.27
CA PRO A 96 -2.08 21.00 15.48
C PRO A 96 -1.79 20.51 16.92
N VAL A 97 -0.71 19.75 17.11
CA VAL A 97 -0.29 19.31 18.46
C VAL A 97 0.86 20.18 18.98
N THR A 98 0.79 20.55 20.27
CA THR A 98 1.85 21.31 20.97
C THR A 98 1.87 20.90 22.44
N PRO A 99 2.99 20.37 22.98
CA PRO A 99 4.28 20.11 22.33
C PRO A 99 4.19 19.04 21.24
N LEU A 100 5.22 18.95 20.39
CA LEU A 100 5.29 17.92 19.36
C LEU A 100 5.34 16.54 20.01
N LEU A 101 4.79 15.54 19.32
CA LEU A 101 4.68 14.19 19.85
C LEU A 101 5.71 13.25 19.19
N THR A 102 6.30 12.36 19.97
CA THR A 102 6.99 11.17 19.46
C THR A 102 6.16 9.90 19.62
N GLU A 103 5.03 10.00 20.31
CA GLU A 103 4.02 8.95 20.45
C GLU A 103 2.63 9.57 20.39
N ASP A 104 1.73 8.94 19.65
CA ASP A 104 0.31 9.33 19.64
C ASP A 104 -0.60 8.10 19.61
N LEU A 105 -1.72 8.15 20.32
CA LEU A 105 -2.63 7.03 20.48
C LEU A 105 -4.07 7.45 20.19
N TYR A 106 -4.66 6.82 19.18
CA TYR A 106 -6.09 6.87 18.91
C TYR A 106 -6.78 5.72 19.60
N LYS A 107 -7.87 6.03 20.32
CA LYS A 107 -8.80 5.06 20.89
C LYS A 107 -10.16 5.21 20.21
N ILE A 108 -10.50 4.26 19.35
CA ILE A 108 -11.66 4.32 18.46
C ILE A 108 -12.69 3.27 18.91
N PRO A 109 -13.95 3.65 19.23
CA PRO A 109 -14.98 2.68 19.55
C PRO A 109 -15.18 1.65 18.44
N LEU A 110 -15.36 0.37 18.78
CA LEU A 110 -15.67 -0.68 17.81
C LEU A 110 -17.12 -0.66 17.31
N ASP A 111 -17.94 0.31 17.74
CA ASP A 111 -19.33 0.40 17.30
C ASP A 111 -19.40 0.55 15.77
N GLY A 112 -20.04 -0.43 15.11
CA GLY A 112 -20.11 -0.50 13.64
C GLY A 112 -18.85 -1.03 12.93
N LEU A 113 -17.82 -1.48 13.67
CA LEU A 113 -16.60 -2.09 13.11
C LEU A 113 -16.55 -3.58 13.45
N SER A 114 -16.34 -4.44 12.45
CA SER A 114 -16.23 -5.89 12.63
C SER A 114 -15.49 -6.53 11.47
N GLY A 115 -14.99 -7.76 11.63
CA GLY A 115 -14.28 -8.44 10.55
C GLY A 115 -13.05 -7.66 10.07
N GLU A 116 -12.87 -7.57 8.75
CA GLU A 116 -11.80 -6.78 8.16
C GLU A 116 -12.18 -5.29 8.08
N VAL A 117 -11.29 -4.43 8.57
CA VAL A 117 -11.41 -2.97 8.50
C VAL A 117 -10.22 -2.36 7.75
N TYR A 118 -10.45 -1.21 7.13
CA TYR A 118 -9.47 -0.43 6.39
C TYR A 118 -8.94 0.71 7.24
N ILE A 119 -7.62 0.82 7.32
CA ILE A 119 -6.93 1.80 8.16
C ILE A 119 -5.97 2.62 7.32
N ALA A 120 -6.11 3.94 7.37
CA ALA A 120 -5.15 4.87 6.77
C ALA A 120 -4.59 5.76 7.87
N ALA A 121 -3.29 5.64 8.11
CA ALA A 121 -2.59 6.38 9.17
C ALA A 121 -1.56 7.32 8.53
N HIS A 122 -1.74 8.62 8.78
CA HIS A 122 -0.90 9.71 8.27
C HIS A 122 -0.32 10.52 9.43
N ALA A 123 0.89 11.05 9.23
CA ALA A 123 1.53 12.00 10.13
C ALA A 123 2.23 13.12 9.33
N GLU A 124 2.33 14.32 9.92
CA GLU A 124 3.09 15.45 9.38
C GLU A 124 4.01 16.03 10.47
N GLY A 125 5.23 16.38 10.07
CA GLY A 125 6.26 16.98 10.92
C GLY A 125 6.25 18.51 10.84
N THR A 126 7.19 19.15 11.55
CA THR A 126 7.27 20.63 11.59
C THR A 126 7.78 21.27 10.30
N ASP A 127 8.50 20.52 9.48
CA ASP A 127 9.02 20.91 8.17
C ASP A 127 8.00 20.67 7.02
N ARG A 128 6.78 20.25 7.36
CA ARG A 128 5.72 19.80 6.43
C ARG A 128 6.08 18.52 5.67
N GLU A 129 7.10 17.79 6.11
CA GLU A 129 7.33 16.44 5.62
C GLU A 129 6.15 15.56 6.10
N THR A 130 5.64 14.72 5.21
CA THR A 130 4.46 13.88 5.48
C THR A 130 4.83 12.42 5.40
N GLY A 131 4.17 11.61 6.20
CA GLY A 131 4.36 10.17 6.26
C GLY A 131 3.07 9.40 6.30
N TRP A 132 3.16 8.16 5.82
CA TRP A 132 2.06 7.21 5.80
C TRP A 132 2.53 5.87 6.35
N ALA A 133 1.66 5.21 7.10
CA ALA A 133 1.84 3.80 7.39
C ALA A 133 1.67 2.99 6.09
N MET A 134 2.69 2.20 5.76
CA MET A 134 2.71 1.40 4.53
C MET A 134 2.78 -0.07 4.87
N SER A 135 1.93 -0.90 4.24
CA SER A 135 2.08 -2.35 4.34
C SER A 135 3.43 -2.78 3.75
N GLU A 136 4.16 -3.63 4.44
CA GLU A 136 5.35 -4.29 3.89
C GLU A 136 4.92 -5.12 2.67
N GLY A 137 5.22 -4.61 1.47
CA GLY A 137 4.77 -5.22 0.22
C GLY A 137 4.46 -4.17 -0.84
N ARG A 138 5.49 -3.67 -1.53
CA ARG A 138 5.28 -2.88 -2.74
C ARG A 138 4.82 -3.82 -3.85
N LYS A 139 3.62 -3.61 -4.40
CA LYS A 139 3.22 -4.25 -5.66
C LYS A 139 4.04 -3.62 -6.78
N VAL A 140 5.02 -4.33 -7.32
CA VAL A 140 5.74 -3.91 -8.52
C VAL A 140 4.90 -4.32 -9.73
N LYS A 141 4.48 -3.35 -10.54
CA LYS A 141 3.84 -3.62 -11.82
C LYS A 141 4.93 -3.65 -12.90
N ILE A 142 5.24 -4.84 -13.41
CA ILE A 142 6.15 -5.02 -14.55
C ILE A 142 5.29 -5.17 -15.81
N GLU A 143 5.34 -4.19 -16.70
CA GLU A 143 4.76 -4.29 -18.04
C GLU A 143 5.91 -4.54 -19.04
N LEU A 144 6.00 -5.77 -19.53
CA LEU A 144 6.97 -6.13 -20.58
C LEU A 144 6.35 -5.82 -21.94
N HIS A 145 6.92 -4.85 -22.66
CA HIS A 145 6.66 -4.65 -24.08
C HIS A 145 7.72 -5.41 -24.89
N LEU A 146 7.33 -6.52 -25.51
CA LEU A 146 8.19 -7.24 -26.44
C LEU A 146 8.06 -6.60 -27.83
N GLN A 147 9.18 -6.24 -28.46
CA GLN A 147 9.18 -5.86 -29.87
C GLN A 147 8.98 -7.13 -30.71
N GLN A 148 8.00 -7.09 -31.62
CA GLN A 148 7.91 -8.04 -32.71
C GLN A 148 9.14 -7.82 -33.61
N ILE A 149 10.02 -8.82 -33.70
CA ILE A 149 11.07 -8.84 -34.72
C ILE A 149 10.38 -9.23 -36.02
N GLU A 150 10.11 -8.25 -36.88
CA GLU A 150 9.92 -8.54 -38.30
C GLU A 150 11.31 -8.85 -38.87
N ASP A 151 11.56 -10.13 -39.15
CA ASP A 151 12.75 -10.55 -39.90
C ASP A 151 12.41 -10.52 -41.40
N PRO A 152 12.86 -9.49 -42.15
CA PRO A 152 12.60 -9.40 -43.60
C PRO A 152 13.32 -10.49 -44.41
N ASP A 153 14.31 -11.17 -43.83
CA ASP A 153 15.16 -12.16 -44.50
C ASP A 153 14.90 -13.60 -44.03
N TRP A 154 13.74 -13.87 -43.40
CA TRP A 154 13.39 -15.20 -42.88
C TRP A 154 13.54 -16.30 -43.96
N PRO A 155 14.48 -17.26 -43.80
CA PRO A 155 14.79 -18.25 -44.82
C PRO A 155 13.88 -19.50 -44.77
N GLY A 156 12.83 -19.50 -43.94
CA GLY A 156 11.97 -20.67 -43.72
C GLY A 156 10.87 -20.86 -44.78
N ASP A 157 10.31 -22.07 -44.78
CA ASP A 157 9.32 -22.57 -45.75
C ASP A 157 8.07 -21.65 -45.87
N PRO A 158 7.73 -21.15 -47.08
CA PRO A 158 6.55 -20.30 -47.31
C PRO A 158 5.21 -20.93 -46.90
N GLN A 159 5.11 -22.27 -46.83
CA GLN A 159 3.88 -22.96 -46.39
C GLN A 159 3.67 -22.92 -44.88
N LEU A 160 4.72 -22.70 -44.08
CA LEU A 160 4.64 -22.65 -42.61
C LEU A 160 4.23 -21.27 -42.07
N LYS A 161 3.93 -20.32 -42.96
CA LYS A 161 3.58 -18.93 -42.62
C LYS A 161 2.22 -18.78 -41.90
N TRP A 162 1.41 -19.86 -41.79
CA TRP A 162 0.02 -19.79 -41.32
C TRP A 162 -0.44 -20.95 -40.41
N TRP A 163 0.46 -21.70 -39.77
CA TRP A 163 0.15 -22.80 -38.82
C TRP A 163 1.00 -22.66 -37.54
N PRO A 164 0.53 -23.11 -36.35
CA PRO A 164 0.88 -22.49 -35.07
C PRO A 164 2.37 -22.57 -34.78
N THR A 165 2.90 -21.40 -34.50
CA THR A 165 4.28 -20.98 -34.58
C THR A 165 5.06 -21.36 -33.33
N ASN A 166 6.34 -21.68 -33.51
CA ASN A 166 7.24 -21.86 -32.37
C ASN A 166 7.66 -20.48 -31.81
N ILE A 167 8.29 -20.49 -30.62
CA ILE A 167 8.70 -19.33 -29.80
C ILE A 167 9.48 -18.22 -30.54
N PHE A 168 9.94 -18.47 -31.77
CA PHE A 168 10.69 -17.51 -32.58
C PHE A 168 9.84 -16.64 -33.51
N GLN A 169 8.52 -16.85 -33.61
CA GLN A 169 7.66 -16.11 -34.56
C GLN A 169 6.50 -15.33 -33.91
N GLY A 170 6.60 -15.03 -32.61
CA GLY A 170 5.70 -14.06 -31.96
C GLY A 170 4.43 -14.62 -31.32
N ASP A 171 4.38 -15.92 -31.02
CA ASP A 171 3.31 -16.45 -30.16
C ASP A 171 3.49 -16.01 -28.69
N GLN A 172 2.35 -15.84 -28.01
CA GLN A 172 2.29 -15.49 -26.59
C GLN A 172 3.04 -16.53 -25.76
N CYS A 173 4.21 -16.15 -25.25
CA CYS A 173 4.95 -16.95 -24.29
C CYS A 173 4.44 -16.61 -22.88
N THR A 174 3.99 -17.62 -22.16
CA THR A 174 3.69 -17.53 -20.73
C THR A 174 4.96 -17.89 -19.98
N PHE A 175 5.46 -16.96 -19.16
CA PHE A 175 6.55 -17.23 -18.23
C PHE A 175 5.94 -17.30 -16.83
N ASP A 176 6.20 -18.40 -16.11
CA ASP A 176 6.01 -18.44 -14.67
C ASP A 176 7.24 -17.80 -14.05
N ILE A 177 7.09 -16.56 -13.57
CA ILE A 177 8.15 -15.84 -12.89
C ILE A 177 7.82 -15.79 -11.40
N GLU A 178 8.58 -16.54 -10.60
CA GLU A 178 8.54 -16.48 -9.14
C GLU A 178 9.60 -15.50 -8.65
N PHE A 179 9.18 -14.41 -8.01
CA PHE A 179 10.08 -13.50 -7.31
C PHE A 179 9.98 -13.78 -5.80
N SER A 180 11.11 -14.11 -5.17
CA SER A 180 11.27 -14.02 -3.72
C SER A 180 11.97 -12.71 -3.40
N LEU A 181 11.35 -11.88 -2.55
CA LEU A 181 11.99 -10.69 -2.01
C LEU A 181 12.55 -11.05 -0.63
N ASP A 182 13.81 -11.45 -0.58
CA ASP A 182 14.51 -11.62 0.69
C ASP A 182 14.84 -10.24 1.26
N LYS A 183 14.25 -9.92 2.42
CA LYS A 183 14.68 -8.77 3.23
C LYS A 183 15.77 -9.29 4.18
N ASP A 184 16.99 -9.37 3.68
CA ASP A 184 18.19 -9.54 4.52
C ASP A 184 19.37 -8.76 3.93
N SER A 185 19.57 -7.53 4.41
CA SER A 185 20.87 -7.08 4.92
C SER A 185 20.72 -5.88 5.83
#